data_AF-A0A496U226-F1
#
_entry.id   AF-A0A496U226-F1
#
_cell.length_a   1.000
_cell.length_b   1.000
_cell.length_c   1.000
_cell.angle_alpha   90.00
_cell.angle_beta   90.00
_cell.angle_gamma   90.00
#
_symmetry.space_group_name_H-M   'P 1'
#
loop_
_entity.id
_entity.type
_entity.pdbx_description
1 polymer ?
#
loop_
_entity_poly.entity_id
_entity_poly.type
_entity_poly.pdbx_seq_one_letter_code
_entity_poly.pdbx_strand_id
1 'polypeptide(L)'
;MSVKSLFSPLDAIKFLFKKPHTVRVPYEKKEPTTRYRGVHVNDWEKCIGCGNCARICTCQAITMVPIDTIEPKPGTTNLRPQVDYGRCSFCGQCVDICPTGSLKLSTEYLIVSPNREDYVFIPNLNRDSGPGTGWESDIETHLLKFDKEEMPKRLPEERKKDFDPVILGFADEQAVVEGYRCLGCALCVDGCPTHMFIPEYIENIREAKYKDALDIFFKNNPLPEICGIVCTHNCEDACIYSWRGQPVQIRYLKGFGASKVDNYGEVIKVDKEKKIGKRVAVIGAGPAGLTLAFYLRKYGIEVTIYEAYPEPGGMMRYGIPRYRLPEKVLRKEIEFIKSTGVEIKFNTKVGREIKLKELLQEYDAVFIGVGSHRGLTMRIPGEDAVGVIQAADFLRDVSMGKEVKIGKRVIVVGGGDVAMDASRTALRLGAEEVIIMYRRRWVDMPAHEEEKREAKDEGVIFMT
;
A
#
# COMPACT_ATOMS: atom_id res chain seq x y z
N MET A 1 72.63 -12.95 -19.59
CA MET A 1 71.32 -13.66 -19.62
C MET A 1 71.35 -14.77 -18.60
N SER A 2 70.33 -14.90 -17.75
CA SER A 2 70.24 -15.99 -16.78
C SER A 2 70.14 -17.34 -17.49
N VAL A 3 70.77 -18.39 -16.97
CA VAL A 3 70.66 -19.77 -17.50
C VAL A 3 69.18 -20.20 -17.64
N LYS A 4 68.30 -19.68 -16.78
CA LYS A 4 66.85 -19.89 -16.88
C LYS A 4 66.21 -19.30 -18.15
N SER A 5 66.75 -18.22 -18.71
CA SER A 5 66.20 -17.62 -19.94
C SER A 5 66.68 -18.31 -21.21
N LEU A 6 67.74 -19.13 -21.16
CA LEU A 6 68.24 -19.88 -22.31
C LEU A 6 67.36 -21.11 -22.60
N PHE A 7 66.78 -21.70 -21.55
CA PHE A 7 65.96 -22.92 -21.63
C PHE A 7 64.45 -22.66 -21.50
N SER A 8 64.02 -21.42 -21.27
CA SER A 8 62.59 -21.07 -21.26
C SER A 8 61.82 -21.43 -22.54
N PRO A 9 62.41 -21.53 -23.74
CA PRO A 9 61.69 -22.01 -24.92
C PRO A 9 61.34 -23.51 -24.86
N LEU A 10 62.10 -24.32 -24.11
CA LEU A 10 61.84 -25.75 -23.96
C LEU A 10 60.60 -26.04 -23.08
N ASP A 11 60.16 -25.06 -22.28
CA ASP A 11 58.90 -25.15 -21.55
C ASP A 11 57.69 -25.33 -22.48
N ALA A 12 57.79 -24.96 -23.76
CA ALA A 12 56.72 -25.16 -24.74
C ALA A 12 56.47 -26.66 -25.04
N ILE A 13 57.48 -27.52 -24.86
CA ILE A 13 57.38 -28.97 -25.14
C ILE A 13 56.30 -29.64 -24.26
N LYS A 14 56.08 -29.14 -23.03
CA LYS A 14 55.02 -29.67 -22.13
C LYS A 14 53.59 -29.44 -22.63
N PHE A 15 53.42 -28.65 -23.70
CA PHE A 15 52.14 -28.40 -24.34
C PHE A 15 51.95 -29.15 -25.67
N LEU A 16 52.98 -29.84 -26.19
CA LEU A 16 52.92 -30.52 -27.50
C LEU A 16 51.80 -31.58 -27.59
N PHE A 17 51.49 -32.23 -26.46
CA PHE A 17 50.45 -33.26 -26.35
C PHE A 17 49.22 -32.81 -25.54
N LYS A 18 49.18 -31.54 -25.09
CA LYS A 18 48.01 -31.01 -24.40
C LYS A 18 47.03 -30.47 -25.42
N LYS A 19 45.75 -30.84 -25.27
CA LYS A 19 44.69 -30.25 -26.09
C LYS A 19 44.71 -28.72 -25.87
N PRO A 20 44.74 -27.90 -26.94
CA PRO A 20 44.71 -26.46 -26.79
C PRO A 20 43.42 -26.03 -26.07
N HIS A 21 43.55 -25.06 -25.15
CA HIS A 21 42.40 -24.46 -24.47
C HIS A 21 41.61 -23.51 -25.38
N THR A 22 42.14 -23.18 -26.56
CA THR A 22 41.52 -22.34 -27.57
C THR A 22 40.61 -23.17 -28.49
N VAL A 23 39.40 -22.67 -28.73
CA VAL A 23 38.43 -23.23 -29.68
C VAL A 23 38.44 -22.42 -30.97
N ARG A 24 38.12 -23.06 -32.10
CA ARG A 24 38.04 -22.36 -33.39
C ARG A 24 36.69 -21.65 -33.55
N VAL A 25 36.54 -20.46 -32.99
CA VAL A 25 35.35 -19.61 -33.22
C VAL A 25 35.35 -19.10 -34.68
N PRO A 26 34.23 -19.14 -35.43
CA PRO A 26 32.85 -19.50 -35.01
C PRO A 26 32.46 -20.97 -35.21
N TYR A 27 33.35 -21.83 -35.72
CA TYR A 27 33.05 -23.23 -36.06
C TYR A 27 32.84 -24.14 -34.84
N GLU A 28 33.57 -23.87 -33.76
CA GLU A 28 33.45 -24.56 -32.47
C GLU A 28 32.87 -23.60 -31.44
N LYS A 29 31.72 -23.98 -30.85
CA LYS A 29 31.12 -23.26 -29.72
C LYS A 29 31.63 -23.83 -28.41
N LYS A 30 32.02 -22.95 -27.49
CA LYS A 30 32.33 -23.34 -26.11
C LYS A 30 31.02 -23.43 -25.35
N GLU A 31 30.84 -24.52 -24.61
CA GLU A 31 29.70 -24.65 -23.73
C GLU A 31 29.79 -23.57 -22.62
N PRO A 32 28.79 -22.68 -22.52
CA PRO A 32 28.77 -21.64 -21.51
C PRO A 32 28.49 -22.23 -20.13
N THR A 33 28.92 -21.53 -19.07
CA THR A 33 28.59 -21.94 -17.70
C THR A 33 27.13 -21.63 -17.40
N THR A 34 26.53 -22.33 -16.44
CA THR A 34 25.15 -22.10 -16.00
C THR A 34 24.93 -20.69 -15.43
N ARG A 35 25.98 -20.00 -14.97
CA ARG A 35 25.91 -18.60 -14.49
C ARG A 35 26.44 -17.60 -15.51
N TYR A 36 26.53 -17.97 -16.78
CA TYR A 36 27.01 -17.08 -17.83
C TYR A 36 26.08 -15.87 -17.97
N ARG A 37 26.69 -14.72 -18.31
CA ARG A 37 26.01 -13.43 -18.44
C ARG A 37 25.98 -13.00 -19.91
N GLY A 38 25.11 -13.64 -20.68
CA GLY A 38 24.90 -13.38 -22.10
C GLY A 38 23.84 -12.30 -22.36
N VAL A 39 23.18 -12.33 -23.51
CA VAL A 39 22.11 -11.35 -23.80
C VAL A 39 20.94 -11.49 -22.85
N HIS A 40 20.26 -10.38 -22.59
CA HIS A 40 19.07 -10.38 -21.75
C HIS A 40 17.94 -11.17 -22.41
N VAL A 41 17.16 -11.84 -21.56
CA VAL A 41 15.87 -12.44 -21.87
C VAL A 41 14.85 -11.81 -20.93
N ASN A 42 13.70 -11.42 -21.46
CA ASN A 42 12.62 -10.87 -20.64
C ASN A 42 11.32 -11.68 -20.81
N ASP A 43 10.83 -12.20 -19.70
CA ASP A 43 9.50 -12.80 -19.58
C ASP A 43 8.46 -11.67 -19.53
N TRP A 44 7.76 -11.43 -20.64
CA TRP A 44 6.80 -10.34 -20.76
C TRP A 44 5.53 -10.55 -19.93
N GLU A 45 5.21 -11.79 -19.57
CA GLU A 45 4.07 -12.09 -18.70
C GLU A 45 4.35 -11.71 -17.25
N LYS A 46 5.61 -11.84 -16.82
CA LYS A 46 6.06 -11.45 -15.47
C LYS A 46 6.58 -10.02 -15.39
N CYS A 47 6.92 -9.39 -16.52
CA CYS A 47 7.47 -8.04 -16.51
C CYS A 47 6.35 -7.01 -16.29
N ILE A 48 6.47 -6.24 -15.21
CA ILE A 48 5.49 -5.21 -14.83
C ILE A 48 5.83 -3.81 -15.35
N GLY A 49 6.94 -3.67 -16.08
CA GLY A 49 7.36 -2.40 -16.67
C GLY A 49 7.73 -1.30 -15.65
N CYS A 50 8.22 -1.68 -14.46
CA CYS A 50 8.57 -0.74 -13.38
C CYS A 50 9.82 0.13 -13.65
N GLY A 51 10.66 -0.22 -14.63
CA GLY A 51 11.85 0.55 -14.99
C GLY A 51 13.05 0.46 -14.06
N ASN A 52 13.01 -0.36 -13.00
CA ASN A 52 14.14 -0.51 -12.07
C ASN A 52 15.43 -0.99 -12.77
N CYS A 53 15.30 -1.86 -13.77
CA CYS A 53 16.43 -2.31 -14.60
C CYS A 53 17.11 -1.15 -15.35
N ALA A 54 16.34 -0.17 -15.84
CA ALA A 54 16.87 1.03 -16.48
C ALA A 54 17.51 1.96 -15.46
N ARG A 55 16.85 2.18 -14.31
CA ARG A 55 17.34 3.07 -13.25
C ARG A 55 18.64 2.61 -12.61
N ILE A 56 18.83 1.30 -12.41
CA ILE A 56 20.07 0.74 -11.85
C ILE A 56 21.22 0.68 -12.88
N CYS A 57 20.92 0.82 -14.17
CA CYS A 57 21.92 0.63 -15.22
C CYS A 57 22.88 1.82 -15.30
N THR A 58 24.05 1.68 -14.68
CA THR A 58 25.11 2.69 -14.70
C THR A 58 25.65 2.98 -16.10
N CYS A 59 25.55 2.01 -17.02
CA CYS A 59 25.93 2.17 -18.43
C CYS A 59 24.89 2.92 -19.27
N GLN A 60 23.70 3.21 -18.72
CA GLN A 60 22.56 3.77 -19.46
C GLN A 60 22.27 2.99 -20.75
N ALA A 61 22.38 1.66 -20.65
CA ALA A 61 22.20 0.72 -21.75
C ALA A 61 20.75 0.27 -21.90
N ILE A 62 19.88 0.57 -20.94
CA ILE A 62 18.49 0.12 -20.93
C ILE A 62 17.56 1.32 -21.04
N THR A 63 16.64 1.28 -22.00
CA THR A 63 15.57 2.26 -22.17
C THR A 63 14.23 1.54 -22.06
N MET A 64 13.30 2.08 -21.28
CA MET A 64 11.95 1.50 -21.18
C MET A 64 11.11 1.99 -22.36
N VAL A 65 10.63 1.07 -23.19
CA VAL A 65 9.84 1.38 -24.41
C VAL A 65 8.44 0.78 -24.31
N PRO A 66 7.39 1.46 -24.80
CA PRO A 66 6.03 0.93 -24.79
C PRO A 66 5.89 -0.24 -25.78
N ILE A 67 5.09 -1.23 -25.39
CA ILE A 67 4.65 -2.32 -26.24
C ILE A 67 3.13 -2.19 -26.43
N ASP A 68 2.71 -1.83 -27.64
CA ASP A 68 1.32 -1.50 -27.94
C ASP A 68 0.34 -2.66 -27.74
N THR A 69 0.83 -3.91 -27.80
CA THR A 69 0.01 -5.11 -27.59
C THR A 69 -0.25 -5.42 -26.12
N ILE A 70 0.31 -4.65 -25.18
CA ILE A 70 0.18 -4.89 -23.74
C ILE A 70 -0.72 -3.81 -23.15
N GLU A 71 -1.87 -4.21 -22.62
CA GLU A 71 -2.77 -3.30 -21.91
C GLU A 71 -2.30 -3.10 -20.45
N PRO A 72 -2.07 -1.85 -20.00
CA PRO A 72 -1.74 -1.57 -18.61
C PRO A 72 -2.90 -1.93 -17.66
N LYS A 73 -2.54 -2.46 -16.48
CA LYS A 73 -3.47 -2.71 -15.36
C LYS A 73 -2.91 -2.08 -14.09
N PRO A 74 -3.72 -1.79 -13.04
CA PRO A 74 -3.20 -1.28 -11.77
C PRO A 74 -2.01 -2.11 -11.27
N GLY A 75 -0.89 -1.44 -10.98
CA GLY A 75 0.36 -2.12 -10.59
C GLY A 75 1.27 -2.57 -11.74
N THR A 76 0.93 -2.29 -13.01
CA THR A 76 1.69 -2.71 -14.20
C THR A 76 1.65 -1.66 -15.31
N THR A 77 2.71 -1.58 -16.12
CA THR A 77 2.74 -0.74 -17.34
C THR A 77 2.95 -1.59 -18.59
N ASN A 78 2.72 -0.99 -19.77
CA ASN A 78 3.04 -1.57 -21.06
C ASN A 78 4.53 -1.42 -21.44
N LEU A 79 5.39 -0.95 -20.53
CA LEU A 79 6.79 -0.71 -20.83
C LEU A 79 7.62 -2.00 -20.73
N ARG A 80 8.55 -2.22 -21.66
CA ARG A 80 9.56 -3.30 -21.60
C ARG A 80 10.96 -2.73 -21.82
N PRO A 81 12.01 -3.34 -21.24
CA PRO A 81 13.38 -2.87 -21.43
C PRO A 81 13.82 -3.14 -22.86
N GLN A 82 14.28 -2.11 -23.57
CA GLN A 82 15.13 -2.22 -24.74
C GLN A 82 16.59 -2.09 -24.28
N VAL A 83 17.46 -2.96 -24.77
CA VAL A 83 18.87 -3.01 -24.34
C VAL A 83 19.80 -2.69 -25.51
N ASP A 84 20.69 -1.72 -25.32
CA ASP A 84 21.83 -1.39 -26.19
C ASP A 84 23.07 -2.18 -25.73
N TYR A 85 23.40 -3.25 -26.45
CA TYR A 85 24.55 -4.11 -26.18
C TYR A 85 25.89 -3.49 -26.60
N GLY A 86 25.89 -2.38 -27.34
CA GLY A 86 27.09 -1.57 -27.55
C GLY A 86 27.50 -0.78 -26.30
N ARG A 87 26.57 -0.59 -25.35
CA ARG A 87 26.82 0.08 -24.06
C ARG A 87 26.86 -0.88 -22.87
N CYS A 88 26.17 -2.01 -22.96
CA CYS A 88 26.03 -2.94 -21.85
C CYS A 88 27.39 -3.52 -21.40
N SER A 89 27.67 -3.48 -20.10
CA SER A 89 28.85 -4.10 -19.49
C SER A 89 28.61 -5.52 -18.95
N PHE A 90 27.40 -6.07 -19.13
CA PHE A 90 26.99 -7.39 -18.65
C PHE A 90 27.20 -7.61 -17.13
N CYS A 91 27.06 -6.55 -16.32
CA CYS A 91 27.30 -6.60 -14.87
C CYS A 91 26.23 -7.36 -14.07
N GLY A 92 25.02 -7.56 -14.62
CA GLY A 92 23.93 -8.30 -13.99
C GLY A 92 23.02 -7.53 -13.01
N GLN A 93 23.36 -6.28 -12.65
CA GLN A 93 22.59 -5.52 -11.65
C GLN A 93 21.12 -5.29 -12.04
N CYS A 94 20.83 -5.16 -13.33
CA CYS A 94 19.46 -5.04 -13.86
C CYS A 94 18.61 -6.30 -13.62
N VAL A 95 19.23 -7.48 -13.61
CA VAL A 95 18.62 -8.76 -13.25
C VAL A 95 18.46 -8.85 -11.74
N ASP A 96 19.51 -8.49 -11.00
CA ASP A 96 19.55 -8.59 -9.53
C ASP A 96 18.61 -7.60 -8.82
N ILE A 97 18.18 -6.53 -9.48
CA ILE A 97 17.17 -5.58 -8.97
C ILE A 97 15.75 -5.90 -9.47
N CYS A 98 15.57 -6.89 -10.35
CA CYS A 98 14.28 -7.18 -10.97
C CYS A 98 13.33 -7.82 -9.95
N PRO A 99 12.30 -7.11 -9.44
CA PRO A 99 11.47 -7.59 -8.34
C PRO A 99 10.63 -8.81 -8.71
N THR A 100 10.27 -8.95 -9.99
CA THR A 100 9.52 -10.11 -10.51
C THR A 100 10.45 -11.20 -11.05
N GLY A 101 11.76 -10.94 -11.10
CA GLY A 101 12.79 -11.67 -11.84
C GLY A 101 12.34 -12.14 -13.22
N SER A 102 11.63 -11.24 -13.92
CA SER A 102 11.28 -11.40 -15.34
C SER A 102 12.46 -11.19 -16.27
N LEU A 103 13.51 -10.51 -15.81
CA LEU A 103 14.73 -10.26 -16.59
C LEU A 103 15.81 -11.26 -16.17
N LYS A 104 16.45 -11.89 -17.15
CA LYS A 104 17.56 -12.83 -16.97
C LYS A 104 18.65 -12.54 -18.01
N LEU A 105 19.84 -13.06 -17.81
CA LEU A 105 20.88 -13.12 -18.84
C LEU A 105 20.97 -14.56 -19.35
N SER A 106 20.94 -14.72 -20.67
CA SER A 106 21.04 -16.02 -21.34
C SER A 106 22.47 -16.53 -21.35
N THR A 107 22.66 -17.68 -22.01
CA THR A 107 23.97 -18.22 -22.31
C THR A 107 24.51 -17.80 -23.70
N GLU A 108 23.74 -17.02 -24.47
CA GLU A 108 24.15 -16.51 -25.79
C GLU A 108 25.24 -15.45 -25.64
N TYR A 109 26.43 -15.75 -26.19
CA TYR A 109 27.62 -14.90 -26.15
C TYR A 109 28.11 -14.43 -27.52
N LEU A 110 27.46 -14.88 -28.60
CA LEU A 110 27.84 -14.54 -29.98
C LEU A 110 26.81 -13.57 -30.57
N ILE A 111 27.09 -12.28 -30.45
CA ILE A 111 26.36 -11.23 -31.16
C ILE A 111 27.36 -10.59 -32.12
N VAL A 112 27.25 -10.94 -33.41
CA VAL A 112 28.14 -10.42 -34.45
C VAL A 112 27.27 -9.88 -35.57
N SER A 113 27.32 -8.57 -35.76
CA SER A 113 26.70 -7.89 -36.88
C SER A 113 27.57 -6.71 -37.36
N PRO A 114 27.62 -6.44 -38.67
CA PRO A 114 28.20 -5.21 -39.20
C PRO A 114 27.33 -3.96 -38.93
N ASN A 115 26.04 -4.12 -38.61
CA ASN A 115 25.11 -3.01 -38.39
C ASN A 115 24.96 -2.71 -36.90
N ARG A 116 24.99 -1.42 -36.55
CA ARG A 116 24.85 -0.99 -35.15
C ARG A 116 23.45 -1.27 -34.59
N GLU A 117 22.41 -1.15 -35.41
CA GLU A 117 21.02 -1.33 -34.96
C GLU A 117 20.75 -2.75 -34.44
N ASP A 118 21.47 -3.76 -34.93
CA ASP A 118 21.28 -5.16 -34.52
C ASP A 118 21.72 -5.42 -33.06
N TYR A 119 22.48 -4.49 -32.47
CA TYR A 119 22.87 -4.52 -31.05
C TYR A 119 21.87 -3.83 -30.14
N VAL A 120 20.75 -3.32 -30.66
CA VAL A 120 19.70 -2.66 -29.87
C VAL A 120 18.39 -3.39 -30.07
N PHE A 121 17.93 -4.11 -29.06
CA PHE A 121 16.67 -4.85 -29.18
C PHE A 121 15.93 -4.98 -27.87
N ILE A 122 14.64 -5.33 -27.98
CA ILE A 122 13.73 -5.59 -26.86
C ILE A 122 13.80 -7.08 -26.55
N PRO A 123 14.37 -7.51 -25.42
CA PRO A 123 14.40 -8.92 -25.03
C PRO A 123 13.00 -9.49 -24.90
N ASN A 124 12.81 -10.75 -25.30
CA ASN A 124 11.60 -11.54 -25.10
C ASN A 124 11.97 -13.03 -24.93
N LEU A 125 11.00 -13.89 -24.64
CA LEU A 125 11.22 -15.34 -24.49
C LEU A 125 11.53 -16.08 -25.80
N ASN A 126 11.21 -15.48 -26.95
CA ASN A 126 11.33 -16.13 -28.27
C ASN A 126 12.77 -16.14 -28.80
N ARG A 127 13.69 -15.41 -28.16
CA ARG A 127 15.11 -15.47 -28.52
C ARG A 127 15.74 -16.70 -27.86
N ASP A 128 16.16 -17.64 -28.70
CA ASP A 128 16.78 -18.92 -28.33
C ASP A 128 17.91 -18.68 -27.31
N SER A 129 17.70 -19.10 -26.06
CA SER A 129 18.58 -18.80 -24.92
C SER A 129 19.81 -19.71 -24.85
N GLY A 130 20.01 -20.56 -25.86
CA GLY A 130 21.05 -21.58 -25.87
C GLY A 130 20.82 -22.66 -24.82
N PRO A 131 21.73 -23.63 -24.69
CA PRO A 131 21.63 -24.66 -23.66
C PRO A 131 21.82 -24.05 -22.25
N GLY A 132 20.81 -24.21 -21.39
CA GLY A 132 20.84 -23.82 -19.98
C GLY A 132 20.23 -22.45 -19.66
N THR A 133 19.74 -22.29 -18.44
CA THR A 133 19.32 -20.99 -17.90
C THR A 133 20.59 -20.24 -17.50
N GLY A 134 20.94 -19.14 -18.16
CA GLY A 134 22.10 -18.31 -17.76
C GLY A 134 21.87 -17.61 -16.40
N TRP A 135 22.50 -16.45 -16.17
CA TRP A 135 22.34 -15.73 -14.91
C TRP A 135 20.89 -15.26 -14.65
N GLU A 136 20.32 -15.74 -13.55
CA GLU A 136 19.05 -15.30 -13.00
C GLU A 136 19.19 -14.93 -11.53
N SER A 137 18.35 -14.01 -11.05
CA SER A 137 18.35 -13.64 -9.64
C SER A 137 17.63 -14.71 -8.81
N ASP A 138 18.37 -15.30 -7.87
CA ASP A 138 17.83 -16.15 -6.82
C ASP A 138 17.31 -15.28 -5.66
N ILE A 139 16.21 -15.70 -5.03
CA ILE A 139 15.58 -14.94 -3.94
C ILE A 139 16.46 -14.89 -2.69
N GLU A 140 17.27 -15.93 -2.43
CA GLU A 140 18.17 -15.98 -1.27
C GLU A 140 19.36 -15.01 -1.36
N THR A 141 19.79 -14.67 -2.58
CA THR A 141 20.94 -13.78 -2.83
C THR A 141 20.55 -12.45 -3.48
N HIS A 142 19.25 -12.13 -3.47
CA HIS A 142 18.70 -10.97 -4.14
C HIS A 142 19.13 -9.67 -3.45
N LEU A 143 19.28 -8.58 -4.23
CA LEU A 143 19.55 -7.24 -3.68
C LEU A 143 18.35 -6.63 -2.94
N LEU A 144 17.18 -7.30 -2.98
CA LEU A 144 15.94 -6.77 -2.43
C LEU A 144 15.52 -7.58 -1.21
N LYS A 145 15.09 -6.89 -0.15
CA LYS A 145 14.50 -7.51 1.04
C LYS A 145 13.01 -7.76 0.84
N PHE A 146 12.64 -8.99 0.52
CA PHE A 146 11.26 -9.37 0.19
C PHE A 146 10.33 -9.49 1.39
N ASP A 147 10.86 -9.75 2.58
CA ASP A 147 10.08 -9.78 3.81
C ASP A 147 9.90 -8.37 4.38
N LYS A 148 8.70 -8.10 4.88
CA LYS A 148 8.36 -6.82 5.52
C LYS A 148 8.81 -6.79 6.97
N GLU A 149 9.01 -5.58 7.51
CA GLU A 149 9.22 -5.40 8.95
C GLU A 149 7.98 -5.89 9.73
N GLU A 150 8.18 -6.66 10.79
CA GLU A 150 7.06 -7.11 11.60
C GLU A 150 6.42 -5.92 12.31
N MET A 151 5.12 -5.73 12.09
CA MET A 151 4.35 -4.69 12.75
C MET A 151 4.13 -5.06 14.22
N PRO A 152 4.58 -4.26 15.20
CA PRO A 152 4.37 -4.58 16.61
C PRO A 152 2.87 -4.61 16.95
N LYS A 153 2.44 -5.70 17.60
CA LYS A 153 1.05 -5.91 18.02
C LYS A 153 0.99 -6.38 19.47
N ARG A 154 -0.10 -6.05 20.15
CA ARG A 154 -0.41 -6.61 21.48
C ARG A 154 -0.79 -8.08 21.39
N LEU A 155 -0.46 -8.84 22.44
CA LEU A 155 -0.81 -10.25 22.52
C LEU A 155 -2.33 -10.45 22.57
N PRO A 156 -2.88 -11.49 21.92
CA PRO A 156 -4.33 -11.75 21.90
C PRO A 156 -4.97 -11.82 23.30
N GLU A 157 -4.29 -12.47 24.25
CA GLU A 157 -4.77 -12.64 25.63
C GLU A 157 -4.87 -11.35 26.45
N GLU A 158 -4.10 -10.33 26.06
CA GLU A 158 -4.10 -9.01 26.68
C GLU A 158 -5.11 -8.11 25.98
N ARG A 159 -5.03 -8.02 24.65
CA ARG A 159 -5.80 -7.05 23.85
C ARG A 159 -7.31 -7.32 23.83
N LYS A 160 -7.75 -8.54 24.15
CA LYS A 160 -9.18 -8.87 24.23
C LYS A 160 -9.88 -8.30 25.48
N LYS A 161 -9.13 -7.77 26.44
CA LYS A 161 -9.65 -7.31 27.74
C LYS A 161 -9.96 -5.81 27.80
N ASP A 162 -9.53 -5.05 26.80
CA ASP A 162 -9.67 -3.60 26.78
C ASP A 162 -9.81 -3.07 25.35
N PHE A 163 -9.98 -1.75 25.23
CA PHE A 163 -10.13 -1.05 23.96
C PHE A 163 -8.87 -0.28 23.55
N ASP A 164 -7.70 -0.62 24.12
CA ASP A 164 -6.45 -0.01 23.72
C ASP A 164 -5.99 -0.54 22.35
N PRO A 165 -5.19 0.24 21.59
CA PRO A 165 -4.86 -0.10 20.21
C PRO A 165 -4.17 -1.46 20.07
N VAL A 166 -4.64 -2.28 19.14
CA VAL A 166 -4.07 -3.61 18.88
C VAL A 166 -2.75 -3.51 18.15
N ILE A 167 -2.69 -2.65 17.13
CA ILE A 167 -1.50 -2.32 16.36
C ILE A 167 -0.80 -1.15 17.04
N LEU A 168 0.47 -1.30 17.36
CA LEU A 168 1.24 -0.29 18.09
C LEU A 168 1.93 0.72 17.15
N GLY A 169 2.05 0.37 15.86
CA GLY A 169 2.79 1.17 14.88
C GLY A 169 4.28 0.90 14.91
N PHE A 170 5.00 1.48 13.94
CA PHE A 170 6.45 1.32 13.83
C PHE A 170 7.21 2.13 14.88
N ALA A 171 8.29 1.55 15.40
CA ALA A 171 9.41 2.32 15.93
C ALA A 171 10.17 3.04 14.79
N ASP A 172 10.92 4.08 15.13
CA ASP A 172 11.58 4.96 14.14
C ASP A 172 12.50 4.18 13.19
N GLU A 173 13.32 3.30 13.74
CA GLU A 173 14.23 2.45 12.95
C GLU A 173 13.47 1.50 12.03
N GLN A 174 12.37 0.89 12.51
CA GLN A 174 11.55 -0.02 11.70
C GLN A 174 10.90 0.71 10.53
N ALA A 175 10.38 1.92 10.75
CA ALA A 175 9.79 2.73 9.68
C ALA A 175 10.82 3.11 8.61
N VAL A 176 12.04 3.45 9.03
CA VAL A 176 13.14 3.74 8.10
C VAL A 176 13.52 2.51 7.29
N VAL A 177 13.71 1.35 7.94
CA VAL A 177 14.06 0.09 7.26
C VAL A 177 12.96 -0.34 6.29
N GLU A 178 11.70 -0.29 6.71
CA GLU A 178 10.56 -0.60 5.83
C GLU A 178 10.47 0.40 4.66
N GLY A 179 10.74 1.69 4.90
CA GLY A 179 10.81 2.72 3.88
C GLY A 179 11.88 2.47 2.82
N TYR A 180 13.05 1.95 3.21
CA TYR A 180 14.13 1.58 2.29
C TYR A 180 13.77 0.45 1.32
N ARG A 181 12.73 -0.35 1.61
CA ARG A 181 12.24 -1.36 0.68
C ARG A 181 11.59 -0.74 -0.57
N CYS A 182 11.07 0.49 -0.47
CA CYS A 182 10.43 1.17 -1.60
C CYS A 182 11.40 1.44 -2.75
N LEU A 183 11.09 0.94 -3.95
CA LEU A 183 11.92 1.15 -5.15
C LEU A 183 11.60 2.43 -5.92
N GLY A 184 10.62 3.21 -5.46
CA GLY A 184 10.21 4.46 -6.12
C GLY A 184 9.69 4.26 -7.56
N CYS A 185 8.95 3.17 -7.80
CA CYS A 185 8.42 2.82 -9.13
C CYS A 185 7.05 3.46 -9.44
N ALA A 186 6.41 4.09 -8.45
CA ALA A 186 5.10 4.75 -8.56
C ALA A 186 3.89 3.88 -8.98
N LEU A 187 4.04 2.57 -9.21
CA LEU A 187 2.92 1.70 -9.61
C LEU A 187 1.83 1.57 -8.54
N CYS A 188 2.18 1.75 -7.27
CA CYS A 188 1.23 1.79 -6.16
C CYS A 188 0.33 3.04 -6.16
N VAL A 189 0.72 4.11 -6.89
CA VAL A 189 -0.06 5.34 -7.01
C VAL A 189 -1.37 5.09 -7.74
N ASP A 190 -1.36 4.24 -8.78
CA ASP A 190 -2.56 3.85 -9.52
C ASP A 190 -3.51 2.97 -8.70
N GLY A 191 -2.97 2.17 -7.78
CA GLY A 191 -3.76 1.39 -6.84
C GLY A 191 -4.42 2.24 -5.76
N CYS A 192 -3.88 3.44 -5.49
CA CYS A 192 -4.43 4.34 -4.48
C CYS A 192 -5.63 5.12 -5.03
N PRO A 193 -6.83 5.04 -4.42
CA PRO A 193 -8.01 5.76 -4.91
C PRO A 193 -7.85 7.29 -4.95
N THR A 194 -6.92 7.85 -4.17
CA THR A 194 -6.63 9.30 -4.15
C THR A 194 -5.36 9.65 -4.91
N HIS A 195 -4.72 8.68 -5.56
CA HIS A 195 -3.45 8.83 -6.28
C HIS A 195 -2.38 9.56 -5.45
N MET A 196 -2.20 9.14 -4.19
CA MET A 196 -1.17 9.72 -3.30
C MET A 196 0.23 9.61 -3.92
N PHE A 197 1.08 10.59 -3.63
CA PHE A 197 2.50 10.62 -4.02
C PHE A 197 3.34 9.67 -3.14
N ILE A 198 3.09 8.37 -3.29
CA ILE A 198 3.58 7.32 -2.38
C ILE A 198 5.11 7.25 -2.33
N PRO A 199 5.83 7.13 -3.46
CA PRO A 199 7.29 7.18 -3.45
C PRO A 199 7.86 8.40 -2.72
N GLU A 200 7.28 9.58 -2.97
CA GLU A 200 7.80 10.86 -2.52
C GLU A 200 7.64 11.02 -1.00
N TYR A 201 6.49 10.66 -0.43
CA TYR A 201 6.37 10.72 1.03
C TYR A 201 7.15 9.62 1.73
N ILE A 202 7.31 8.43 1.13
CA ILE A 202 8.14 7.36 1.71
C ILE A 202 9.61 7.78 1.72
N GLU A 203 10.07 8.45 0.66
CA GLU A 203 11.40 9.04 0.60
C GLU A 203 11.64 10.06 1.72
N ASN A 204 10.66 10.93 1.98
CA ASN A 204 10.77 11.88 3.09
C ASN A 204 10.72 11.19 4.46
N ILE A 205 9.96 10.10 4.62
CA ILE A 205 9.93 9.32 5.87
C ILE A 205 11.30 8.67 6.15
N ARG A 206 11.92 8.00 5.16
CA ARG A 206 13.24 7.37 5.35
C ARG A 206 14.36 8.38 5.64
N GLU A 207 14.20 9.63 5.20
CA GLU A 207 15.11 10.75 5.47
C GLU A 207 14.75 11.53 6.75
N ALA A 208 13.76 11.07 7.52
CA ALA A 208 13.22 11.72 8.71
C ALA A 208 12.71 13.17 8.47
N LYS A 209 12.34 13.49 7.24
CA LYS A 209 11.74 14.77 6.80
C LYS A 209 10.22 14.74 6.94
N TYR A 210 9.73 14.56 8.17
CA TYR A 210 8.31 14.33 8.42
C TYR A 210 7.40 15.51 8.07
N LYS A 211 7.90 16.75 8.20
CA LYS A 211 7.14 17.95 7.81
C LYS A 211 6.93 18.01 6.29
N ASP A 212 7.93 17.60 5.51
CA ASP A 212 7.84 17.54 4.05
C ASP A 212 6.92 16.38 3.62
N ALA A 213 7.00 15.23 4.29
CA ALA A 213 6.05 14.14 4.10
C ALA A 213 4.59 14.57 4.38
N LEU A 214 4.37 15.36 5.44
CA LEU A 214 3.06 15.91 5.76
C LEU A 214 2.54 16.84 4.67
N ASP A 215 3.35 17.75 4.15
CA ASP A 215 2.96 18.61 3.02
C ASP A 215 2.53 17.79 1.80
N ILE A 216 3.28 16.72 1.49
CA ILE A 216 2.96 15.80 0.39
C ILE A 216 1.62 15.09 0.63
N PHE A 217 1.32 14.63 1.85
CA PHE A 217 0.04 13.99 2.17
C PHE A 217 -1.14 14.92 1.85
N PHE A 218 -1.05 16.18 2.27
CA PHE A 218 -2.13 17.17 2.13
C PHE A 218 -2.41 17.62 0.69
N LYS A 219 -1.60 17.18 -0.29
CA LYS A 219 -1.89 17.39 -1.72
C LYS A 219 -3.19 16.69 -2.13
N ASN A 220 -3.49 15.52 -1.58
CA ASN A 220 -4.69 14.74 -1.94
C ASN A 220 -5.34 13.94 -0.81
N ASN A 221 -4.83 14.00 0.43
CA ASN A 221 -5.45 13.38 1.59
C ASN A 221 -5.28 14.24 2.86
N PRO A 222 -6.35 14.87 3.38
CA PRO A 222 -6.29 15.65 4.61
C PRO A 222 -6.49 14.83 5.90
N LEU A 223 -6.61 13.50 5.80
CA LEU A 223 -6.73 12.57 6.92
C LEU A 223 -5.64 11.48 6.88
N PRO A 224 -4.35 11.83 6.72
CA PRO A 224 -3.29 10.86 6.49
C PRO A 224 -3.06 9.89 7.65
N GLU A 225 -3.17 10.33 8.90
CA GLU A 225 -2.92 9.48 10.07
C GLU A 225 -4.06 8.47 10.24
N ILE A 226 -5.33 8.90 10.11
CA ILE A 226 -6.48 7.99 10.12
C ILE A 226 -6.36 6.97 8.98
N CYS A 227 -6.10 7.42 7.75
CA CYS A 227 -5.87 6.51 6.63
C CYS A 227 -4.64 5.62 6.83
N GLY A 228 -3.67 6.04 7.63
CA GLY A 228 -2.51 5.23 7.99
C GLY A 228 -2.81 4.07 8.94
N ILE A 229 -4.05 3.99 9.43
CA ILE A 229 -4.52 2.97 10.35
C ILE A 229 -5.61 2.11 9.69
N VAL A 230 -6.66 2.74 9.16
CA VAL A 230 -7.88 2.02 8.74
C VAL A 230 -8.09 1.89 7.23
N CYS A 231 -7.14 2.36 6.41
CA CYS A 231 -7.26 2.24 4.95
C CYS A 231 -7.25 0.78 4.49
N THR A 232 -7.98 0.50 3.41
CA THR A 232 -8.03 -0.78 2.69
C THR A 232 -6.76 -1.08 1.91
N HIS A 233 -5.80 -0.14 1.89
CA HIS A 233 -4.43 -0.34 1.40
C HIS A 233 -4.31 -0.97 0.00
N ASN A 234 -5.24 -0.66 -0.93
CA ASN A 234 -5.19 -1.09 -2.33
C ASN A 234 -3.85 -0.79 -3.04
N CYS A 235 -3.11 0.22 -2.56
CA CYS A 235 -1.76 0.54 -3.00
C CYS A 235 -0.71 -0.55 -2.68
N GLU A 236 -0.92 -1.33 -1.62
CA GLU A 236 -0.10 -2.48 -1.24
C GLU A 236 -0.41 -3.70 -2.12
N ASP A 237 -1.66 -3.90 -2.55
CA ASP A 237 -2.01 -4.93 -3.53
C ASP A 237 -1.32 -4.67 -4.89
N ALA A 238 -1.22 -3.40 -5.28
CA ALA A 238 -0.50 -2.97 -6.48
C ALA A 238 1.03 -2.92 -6.30
N CYS A 239 1.55 -3.21 -5.09
CA CYS A 239 2.98 -3.13 -4.83
C CYS A 239 3.72 -4.27 -5.54
N ILE A 240 4.83 -3.91 -6.18
CA ILE A 240 5.67 -4.81 -6.97
C ILE A 240 6.28 -5.98 -6.17
N TYR A 241 6.44 -5.81 -4.86
CA TYR A 241 7.00 -6.85 -4.00
C TYR A 241 6.06 -8.04 -3.85
N SER A 242 4.75 -7.85 -4.00
CA SER A 242 3.73 -8.90 -3.88
C SER A 242 3.89 -10.04 -4.89
N TRP A 243 4.72 -9.86 -5.94
CA TRP A 243 5.03 -10.90 -6.93
C TRP A 243 5.92 -12.03 -6.39
N ARG A 244 6.81 -11.73 -5.45
CA ARG A 244 7.79 -12.70 -4.90
C ARG A 244 7.93 -12.64 -3.38
N GLY A 245 7.27 -11.71 -2.73
CA GLY A 245 7.37 -11.47 -1.30
C GLY A 245 6.19 -10.67 -0.77
N GLN A 246 6.44 -9.86 0.25
CA GLN A 246 5.41 -9.07 0.91
C GLN A 246 5.48 -7.60 0.48
N PRO A 247 4.34 -6.92 0.29
CA PRO A 247 4.33 -5.52 -0.12
C PRO A 247 5.06 -4.62 0.88
N VAL A 248 5.45 -3.43 0.41
CA VAL A 248 5.84 -2.33 1.31
C VAL A 248 4.61 -1.94 2.12
N GLN A 249 4.76 -1.76 3.43
CA GLN A 249 3.68 -1.40 4.35
C GLN A 249 3.32 0.09 4.27
N ILE A 250 2.85 0.49 3.09
CA ILE A 250 2.54 1.86 2.68
C ILE A 250 1.52 2.51 3.64
N ARG A 251 0.49 1.77 4.06
CA ARG A 251 -0.51 2.24 5.03
C ARG A 251 0.17 2.65 6.33
N TYR A 252 0.98 1.77 6.90
CA TYR A 252 1.60 2.04 8.20
C TYR A 252 2.71 3.10 8.14
N LEU A 253 3.47 3.16 7.05
CA LEU A 253 4.43 4.25 6.81
C LEU A 253 3.72 5.61 6.76
N LYS A 254 2.56 5.69 6.09
CA LYS A 254 1.73 6.90 6.04
C LYS A 254 1.30 7.33 7.45
N GLY A 255 0.78 6.39 8.25
CA GLY A 255 0.38 6.64 9.63
C GLY A 255 1.56 7.12 10.49
N PHE A 256 2.69 6.44 10.40
CA PHE A 256 3.92 6.81 11.09
C PHE A 256 4.37 8.22 10.72
N GLY A 257 4.53 8.53 9.43
CA GLY A 257 4.97 9.84 8.96
C GLY A 257 4.05 10.97 9.43
N ALA A 258 2.75 10.75 9.42
CA ALA A 258 1.75 11.71 9.89
C ALA A 258 1.79 11.89 11.43
N SER A 259 1.98 10.80 12.17
CA SER A 259 2.07 10.83 13.64
C SER A 259 3.29 11.61 14.17
N LYS A 260 4.34 11.76 13.36
CA LYS A 260 5.58 12.47 13.73
C LYS A 260 5.44 14.00 13.73
N VAL A 261 4.31 14.53 13.28
CA VAL A 261 4.02 15.96 13.35
C VAL A 261 2.83 16.17 14.27
N ASP A 262 3.05 16.71 15.46
CA ASP A 262 1.98 16.93 16.45
C ASP A 262 1.00 18.02 16.02
N ASN A 263 1.53 19.16 15.54
CA ASN A 263 0.74 20.31 15.12
C ASN A 263 0.82 20.52 13.60
N TYR A 264 -0.18 20.03 12.87
CA TYR A 264 -0.25 20.18 11.41
C TYR A 264 -0.30 21.65 10.96
N GLY A 265 -0.80 22.57 11.80
CA GLY A 265 -0.86 24.00 11.49
C GLY A 265 0.51 24.68 11.38
N GLU A 266 1.59 24.02 11.81
CA GLU A 266 2.96 24.49 11.56
C GLU A 266 3.36 24.36 10.09
N VAL A 267 2.89 23.32 9.42
CA VAL A 267 3.23 22.96 8.04
C VAL A 267 2.15 23.44 7.08
N ILE A 268 0.91 23.05 7.36
CA ILE A 268 -0.23 23.31 6.48
C ILE A 268 -0.85 24.64 6.85
N LYS A 269 -0.56 25.66 6.05
CA LYS A 269 -1.11 27.02 6.23
C LYS A 269 -2.40 27.18 5.44
N VAL A 270 -3.46 27.60 6.12
CA VAL A 270 -4.71 28.05 5.51
C VAL A 270 -4.96 29.49 5.93
N ASP A 271 -5.07 30.37 4.95
CA ASP A 271 -5.44 31.77 5.17
C ASP A 271 -6.94 31.85 5.52
N LYS A 272 -7.23 32.17 6.78
CA LYS A 272 -8.61 32.24 7.28
C LYS A 272 -9.31 33.53 6.83
N GLU A 273 -8.55 34.59 6.58
CA GLU A 273 -9.04 35.91 6.19
C GLU A 273 -9.39 35.97 4.70
N LYS A 274 -8.80 35.06 3.91
CA LYS A 274 -9.22 34.86 2.53
C LYS A 274 -10.69 34.44 2.48
N LYS A 275 -11.54 35.39 2.07
CA LYS A 275 -12.97 35.18 1.82
C LYS A 275 -13.30 35.59 0.40
N ILE A 276 -13.85 34.66 -0.38
CA ILE A 276 -14.34 34.95 -1.74
C ILE A 276 -15.83 35.31 -1.78
N GLY A 277 -16.46 35.45 -0.61
CA GLY A 277 -17.89 35.78 -0.48
C GLY A 277 -18.84 34.64 -0.85
N LYS A 278 -18.36 33.39 -0.83
CA LYS A 278 -19.16 32.18 -1.10
C LYS A 278 -19.28 31.32 0.14
N ARG A 279 -20.47 30.74 0.35
CA ARG A 279 -20.80 29.93 1.53
C ARG A 279 -21.34 28.58 1.11
N VAL A 280 -20.85 27.51 1.73
CA VAL A 280 -21.28 26.13 1.48
C VAL A 280 -21.73 25.46 2.78
N ALA A 281 -22.91 24.86 2.77
CA ALA A 281 -23.36 23.97 3.84
C ALA A 281 -22.97 22.52 3.54
N VAL A 282 -22.42 21.83 4.53
CA VAL A 282 -22.04 20.42 4.44
C VAL A 282 -22.90 19.63 5.41
N ILE A 283 -23.63 18.62 4.95
CA ILE A 283 -24.49 17.80 5.79
C ILE A 283 -23.76 16.49 6.12
N GLY A 284 -23.32 16.34 7.37
CA GLY A 284 -22.54 15.22 7.89
C GLY A 284 -21.06 15.55 8.03
N ALA A 285 -20.52 15.34 9.24
CA ALA A 285 -19.12 15.54 9.59
C ALA A 285 -18.29 14.24 9.50
N GLY A 286 -18.63 13.36 8.53
CA GLY A 286 -17.82 12.19 8.20
C GLY A 286 -16.57 12.54 7.39
N PRO A 287 -15.78 11.52 6.95
CA PRO A 287 -14.54 11.75 6.19
C PRO A 287 -14.77 12.60 4.93
N ALA A 288 -15.86 12.37 4.20
CA ALA A 288 -16.19 13.15 3.00
C ALA A 288 -16.47 14.63 3.32
N GLY A 289 -17.30 14.90 4.33
CA GLY A 289 -17.64 16.27 4.73
C GLY A 289 -16.45 17.05 5.27
N LEU A 290 -15.64 16.41 6.13
CA LEU A 290 -14.42 17.00 6.69
C LEU A 290 -13.39 17.32 5.59
N THR A 291 -13.18 16.39 4.66
CA THR A 291 -12.26 16.56 3.52
C THR A 291 -12.69 17.71 2.62
N LEU A 292 -13.98 17.74 2.23
CA LEU A 292 -14.52 18.81 1.40
C LEU A 292 -14.39 20.16 2.10
N ALA A 293 -14.76 20.24 3.38
CA ALA A 293 -14.71 21.47 4.15
C ALA A 293 -13.28 22.04 4.23
N PHE A 294 -12.29 21.17 4.48
CA PHE A 294 -10.88 21.57 4.48
C PHE A 294 -10.45 22.21 3.14
N TYR A 295 -10.71 21.54 2.01
CA TYR A 295 -10.30 22.06 0.71
C TYR A 295 -11.05 23.33 0.33
N LEU A 296 -12.36 23.42 0.60
CA LEU A 296 -13.14 24.64 0.37
C LEU A 296 -12.60 25.82 1.20
N ARG A 297 -12.26 25.60 2.48
CA ARG A 297 -11.60 26.63 3.32
C ARG A 297 -10.27 27.06 2.74
N LYS A 298 -9.45 26.14 2.21
CA LYS A 298 -8.18 26.46 1.53
C LYS A 298 -8.38 27.38 0.31
N TYR A 299 -9.52 27.30 -0.37
CA TYR A 299 -9.89 28.20 -1.47
C TYR A 299 -10.55 29.52 -1.03
N GLY A 300 -10.80 29.72 0.27
CA GLY A 300 -11.42 30.92 0.82
C GLY A 300 -12.95 30.93 0.80
N ILE A 301 -13.57 29.75 0.65
CA ILE A 301 -15.02 29.55 0.75
C ILE A 301 -15.38 29.34 2.21
N GLU A 302 -16.43 29.98 2.71
CA GLU A 302 -16.92 29.78 4.08
C GLU A 302 -17.73 28.48 4.15
N VAL A 303 -17.47 27.66 5.17
CA VAL A 303 -18.07 26.33 5.28
C VAL A 303 -18.63 26.11 6.68
N THR A 304 -19.90 25.71 6.72
CA THR A 304 -20.57 25.26 7.95
C THR A 304 -21.02 23.82 7.77
N ILE A 305 -20.52 22.92 8.62
CA ILE A 305 -20.93 21.52 8.67
C ILE A 305 -22.08 21.36 9.66
N TYR A 306 -23.14 20.66 9.27
CA TYR A 306 -24.25 20.27 10.12
C TYR A 306 -24.13 18.78 10.44
N GLU A 307 -23.89 18.45 11.71
CA GLU A 307 -23.69 17.08 12.20
C GLU A 307 -24.84 16.68 13.13
N ALA A 308 -25.41 15.51 12.89
CA ALA A 308 -26.55 15.01 13.66
C ALA A 308 -26.16 14.56 15.07
N TYR A 309 -24.91 14.14 15.26
CA TYR A 309 -24.39 13.65 16.53
C TYR A 309 -23.61 14.72 17.33
N PRO A 310 -23.26 14.45 18.59
CA PRO A 310 -22.53 15.40 19.44
C PRO A 310 -21.08 15.67 18.99
N GLU A 311 -20.48 14.77 18.20
CA GLU A 311 -19.09 14.86 17.79
C GLU A 311 -18.90 14.51 16.30
N PRO A 312 -17.87 15.06 15.63
CA PRO A 312 -17.62 14.82 14.22
C PRO A 312 -16.82 13.51 14.00
N GLY A 313 -16.81 12.99 12.78
CA GLY A 313 -16.02 11.82 12.37
C GLY A 313 -16.85 10.75 11.67
N GLY A 314 -18.19 10.81 11.79
CA GLY A 314 -19.09 9.84 11.18
C GLY A 314 -18.73 8.40 11.58
N MET A 315 -18.66 7.48 10.61
CA MET A 315 -18.30 6.08 10.88
C MET A 315 -16.87 5.87 11.42
N MET A 316 -15.96 6.82 11.22
CA MET A 316 -14.61 6.71 11.81
C MET A 316 -14.66 6.82 13.34
N ARG A 317 -15.62 7.60 13.88
CA ARG A 317 -15.86 7.71 15.33
C ARG A 317 -16.86 6.67 15.81
N TYR A 318 -18.00 6.59 15.14
CA TYR A 318 -19.17 5.86 15.61
C TYR A 318 -19.26 4.42 15.10
N GLY A 319 -18.42 4.01 14.15
CA GLY A 319 -18.41 2.65 13.60
C GLY A 319 -17.14 1.89 13.99
N ILE A 320 -15.99 2.48 13.69
CA ILE A 320 -14.69 1.82 13.92
C ILE A 320 -14.36 1.83 15.42
N PRO A 321 -14.10 0.68 16.05
CA PRO A 321 -13.78 0.62 17.47
C PRO A 321 -12.44 1.29 17.81
N ARG A 322 -12.34 1.78 19.05
CA ARG A 322 -11.14 2.47 19.58
C ARG A 322 -9.86 1.63 19.55
N TYR A 323 -9.98 0.30 19.65
CA TYR A 323 -8.83 -0.60 19.57
C TYR A 323 -8.24 -0.71 18.15
N ARG A 324 -8.98 -0.25 17.12
CA ARG A 324 -8.49 -0.07 15.74
C ARG A 324 -8.13 1.37 15.46
N LEU A 325 -9.06 2.30 15.70
CA LEU A 325 -8.86 3.72 15.44
C LEU A 325 -8.86 4.52 16.75
N PRO A 326 -7.69 4.91 17.27
CA PRO A 326 -7.61 5.59 18.56
C PRO A 326 -8.22 6.99 18.49
N GLU A 327 -9.02 7.33 19.51
CA GLU A 327 -9.70 8.63 19.62
C GLU A 327 -8.74 9.83 19.55
N LYS A 328 -7.53 9.68 20.11
CA LYS A 328 -6.42 10.65 20.02
C LYS A 328 -6.15 11.07 18.58
N VAL A 329 -6.07 10.09 17.67
CA VAL A 329 -5.70 10.30 16.27
C VAL A 329 -6.83 11.03 15.55
N LEU A 330 -8.06 10.54 15.74
CA LEU A 330 -9.24 11.13 15.14
C LEU A 330 -9.45 12.58 15.59
N ARG A 331 -9.30 12.86 16.90
CA ARG A 331 -9.39 14.22 17.44
C ARG A 331 -8.31 15.14 16.87
N LYS A 332 -7.05 14.68 16.77
CA LYS A 332 -5.94 15.47 16.24
C LYS A 332 -6.25 16.01 14.83
N GLU A 333 -6.62 15.14 13.89
CA GLU A 333 -6.85 15.54 12.49
C GLU A 333 -8.12 16.40 12.34
N ILE A 334 -9.19 16.08 13.08
CA ILE A 334 -10.42 16.86 13.06
C ILE A 334 -10.22 18.26 13.65
N GLU A 335 -9.55 18.38 14.79
CA GLU A 335 -9.28 19.69 15.40
C GLU A 335 -8.38 20.54 14.51
N PHE A 336 -7.43 19.92 13.79
CA PHE A 336 -6.69 20.62 12.75
C PHE A 336 -7.63 21.17 11.65
N ILE A 337 -8.55 20.37 11.12
CA ILE A 337 -9.52 20.84 10.11
C ILE A 337 -10.38 21.97 10.65
N LYS A 338 -10.92 21.85 11.87
CA LYS A 338 -11.66 22.94 12.53
C LYS A 338 -10.82 24.21 12.66
N SER A 339 -9.54 24.06 12.99
CA SER A 339 -8.61 25.19 13.12
C SER A 339 -8.45 25.99 11.83
N THR A 340 -8.76 25.43 10.65
CA THR A 340 -8.75 26.15 9.35
C THR A 340 -9.92 27.12 9.14
N GLY A 341 -10.82 27.23 10.13
CA GLY A 341 -12.01 28.08 10.08
C GLY A 341 -13.27 27.37 9.58
N VAL A 342 -13.29 26.03 9.63
CA VAL A 342 -14.51 25.25 9.42
C VAL A 342 -15.38 25.35 10.68
N GLU A 343 -16.63 25.79 10.52
CA GLU A 343 -17.63 25.75 11.58
C GLU A 343 -18.36 24.41 11.58
N ILE A 344 -18.65 23.84 12.75
CA ILE A 344 -19.44 22.60 12.88
C ILE A 344 -20.57 22.84 13.88
N LYS A 345 -21.81 22.64 13.44
CA LYS A 345 -23.03 22.67 14.24
C LYS A 345 -23.44 21.24 14.58
N PHE A 346 -23.17 20.83 15.81
CA PHE A 346 -23.51 19.51 16.34
C PHE A 346 -25.00 19.38 16.66
N ASN A 347 -25.45 18.14 16.92
CA ASN A 347 -26.83 17.82 17.29
C ASN A 347 -27.89 18.41 16.32
N THR A 348 -27.54 18.58 15.06
CA THR A 348 -28.39 19.20 14.03
C THR A 348 -28.63 18.21 12.90
N LYS A 349 -29.75 17.47 12.97
CA LYS A 349 -30.14 16.51 11.95
C LYS A 349 -31.01 17.19 10.89
N VAL A 350 -30.37 17.51 9.77
CA VAL A 350 -31.05 18.09 8.61
C VAL A 350 -32.23 17.21 8.16
N GLY A 351 -33.37 17.86 7.94
CA GLY A 351 -34.69 17.25 7.73
C GLY A 351 -35.58 17.28 8.98
N ARG A 352 -35.00 17.33 10.19
CA ARG A 352 -35.71 17.46 11.46
C ARG A 352 -35.54 18.85 12.06
N GLU A 353 -34.34 19.19 12.56
CA GLU A 353 -34.09 20.46 13.25
C GLU A 353 -33.94 21.64 12.28
N ILE A 354 -33.43 21.40 11.08
CA ILE A 354 -33.37 22.39 9.98
C ILE A 354 -33.83 21.74 8.67
N LYS A 355 -34.64 22.43 7.87
CA LYS A 355 -35.08 21.87 6.58
C LYS A 355 -34.02 22.10 5.50
N LEU A 356 -33.88 21.13 4.60
CA LEU A 356 -32.97 21.24 3.45
C LEU A 356 -33.25 22.50 2.60
N LYS A 357 -34.54 22.88 2.48
CA LYS A 357 -34.96 24.08 1.74
C LYS A 357 -34.36 25.37 2.32
N GLU A 358 -34.24 25.45 3.65
CA GLU A 358 -33.64 26.61 4.33
C GLU A 358 -32.15 26.71 4.01
N LEU A 359 -31.43 25.57 4.04
CA LEU A 359 -30.02 25.53 3.66
C LEU A 359 -29.79 25.94 2.19
N LEU A 360 -30.67 25.50 1.28
CA LEU A 360 -30.61 25.88 -0.14
C LEU A 360 -30.93 27.37 -0.39
N GLN A 361 -31.58 28.05 0.55
CA GLN A 361 -31.86 29.49 0.47
C GLN A 361 -30.73 30.31 1.09
N GLU A 362 -30.07 29.81 2.13
CA GLU A 362 -29.03 30.52 2.87
C GLU A 362 -27.62 30.36 2.24
N TYR A 363 -27.32 29.22 1.62
CA TYR A 363 -25.98 28.89 1.12
C TYR A 363 -25.95 28.86 -0.41
N ASP A 364 -24.78 29.17 -1.00
CA ASP A 364 -24.57 29.09 -2.45
C ASP A 364 -24.58 27.63 -2.96
N ALA A 365 -24.18 26.68 -2.11
CA ALA A 365 -24.26 25.25 -2.40
C ALA A 365 -24.44 24.43 -1.12
N VAL A 366 -24.98 23.22 -1.29
CA VAL A 366 -25.14 22.23 -0.22
C VAL A 366 -24.52 20.91 -0.66
N PHE A 367 -23.64 20.35 0.16
CA PHE A 367 -23.09 19.00 -0.02
C PHE A 367 -23.74 18.03 0.97
N ILE A 368 -24.16 16.86 0.49
CA ILE A 368 -24.77 15.81 1.31
C ILE A 368 -23.77 14.66 1.49
N GLY A 369 -23.19 14.56 2.68
CA GLY A 369 -22.20 13.55 3.08
C GLY A 369 -22.66 12.70 4.26
N VAL A 370 -23.95 12.34 4.31
CA VAL A 370 -24.59 11.69 5.47
C VAL A 370 -24.23 10.21 5.67
N GLY A 371 -23.53 9.59 4.73
CA GLY A 371 -23.13 8.18 4.82
C GLY A 371 -24.30 7.19 4.87
N SER A 372 -24.00 5.94 5.27
CA SER A 372 -24.97 4.84 5.35
C SER A 372 -25.03 4.29 6.78
N HIS A 373 -25.86 4.90 7.63
CA HIS A 373 -25.93 4.58 9.07
C HIS A 373 -26.91 3.46 9.44
N ARG A 374 -27.82 3.08 8.54
CA ARG A 374 -28.84 2.07 8.82
C ARG A 374 -28.32 0.67 8.51
N GLY A 375 -28.42 -0.23 9.48
CA GLY A 375 -28.16 -1.66 9.25
C GLY A 375 -29.21 -2.30 8.35
N LEU A 376 -28.84 -3.42 7.72
CA LEU A 376 -29.75 -4.24 6.92
C LEU A 376 -30.37 -5.31 7.79
N THR A 377 -31.69 -5.44 7.72
CA THR A 377 -32.43 -6.51 8.40
C THR A 377 -32.47 -7.77 7.54
N MET A 378 -32.61 -8.94 8.18
CA MET A 378 -32.63 -10.23 7.49
C MET A 378 -34.01 -10.57 6.92
N ARG A 379 -35.06 -9.91 7.41
CA ARG A 379 -36.47 -10.14 7.05
C ARG A 379 -36.92 -11.55 7.38
N ILE A 380 -36.54 -12.02 8.57
CA ILE A 380 -36.87 -13.35 9.08
C ILE A 380 -37.68 -13.26 10.39
N PRO A 381 -38.49 -14.27 10.72
CA PRO A 381 -39.19 -14.32 12.00
C PRO A 381 -38.23 -14.18 13.19
N GLY A 382 -38.56 -13.31 14.13
CA GLY A 382 -37.76 -13.07 15.35
C GLY A 382 -36.69 -11.99 15.23
N GLU A 383 -36.60 -11.25 14.12
CA GLU A 383 -35.61 -10.18 13.96
C GLU A 383 -35.82 -8.94 14.87
N ASP A 384 -37.03 -8.79 15.44
CA ASP A 384 -37.36 -7.77 16.44
C ASP A 384 -37.30 -8.31 17.89
N ALA A 385 -36.81 -9.53 18.09
CA ALA A 385 -36.73 -10.13 19.42
C ALA A 385 -35.73 -9.40 20.32
N VAL A 386 -35.98 -9.45 21.63
CA VAL A 386 -35.06 -8.89 22.64
C VAL A 386 -33.69 -9.57 22.50
N GLY A 387 -32.64 -8.75 22.39
CA GLY A 387 -31.26 -9.22 22.20
C GLY A 387 -30.80 -9.26 20.73
N VAL A 388 -31.69 -9.04 19.77
CA VAL A 388 -31.31 -8.81 18.36
C VAL A 388 -30.98 -7.33 18.18
N ILE A 389 -29.72 -7.03 17.86
CA ILE A 389 -29.21 -5.66 17.74
C ILE A 389 -28.51 -5.52 16.39
N GLN A 390 -28.78 -4.41 15.70
CA GLN A 390 -28.04 -4.08 14.48
C GLN A 390 -26.59 -3.73 14.81
N ALA A 391 -25.62 -4.33 14.11
CA ALA A 391 -24.20 -4.14 14.39
C ALA A 391 -23.76 -2.66 14.35
N ALA A 392 -24.31 -1.87 13.43
CA ALA A 392 -24.04 -0.43 13.35
C ALA A 392 -24.55 0.35 14.56
N ASP A 393 -25.69 -0.06 15.12
CA ASP A 393 -26.24 0.57 16.32
C ASP A 393 -25.46 0.13 17.57
N PHE A 394 -25.12 -1.16 17.65
CA PHE A 394 -24.27 -1.73 18.69
C PHE A 394 -22.93 -1.00 18.80
N LEU A 395 -22.18 -0.93 17.70
CA LEU A 395 -20.86 -0.29 17.66
C LEU A 395 -20.95 1.20 17.99
N ARG A 396 -21.98 1.90 17.49
CA ARG A 396 -22.21 3.31 17.79
C ARG A 396 -22.49 3.53 19.27
N ASP A 397 -23.38 2.73 19.86
CA ASP A 397 -23.76 2.90 21.25
C ASP A 397 -22.57 2.63 22.19
N VAL A 398 -21.75 1.61 21.89
CA VAL A 398 -20.48 1.37 22.59
C VAL A 398 -19.52 2.55 22.44
N SER A 399 -19.34 3.07 21.23
CA SER A 399 -18.45 4.22 20.97
C SER A 399 -18.91 5.49 21.70
N MET A 400 -20.23 5.70 21.81
CA MET A 400 -20.83 6.79 22.58
C MET A 400 -20.77 6.59 24.10
N GLY A 401 -20.18 5.50 24.58
CA GLY A 401 -20.08 5.18 26.00
C GLY A 401 -21.41 4.80 26.65
N LYS A 402 -22.41 4.39 25.86
CA LYS A 402 -23.67 3.88 26.40
C LYS A 402 -23.47 2.48 26.96
N GLU A 403 -24.21 2.17 28.03
CA GLU A 403 -24.26 0.81 28.55
C GLU A 403 -25.02 -0.08 27.54
N VAL A 404 -24.33 -1.09 27.01
CA VAL A 404 -24.90 -2.07 26.10
C VAL A 404 -24.92 -3.44 26.79
N LYS A 405 -26.13 -3.97 27.00
CA LYS A 405 -26.29 -5.29 27.62
C LYS A 405 -25.95 -6.38 26.61
N ILE A 406 -24.96 -7.20 26.95
CA ILE A 406 -24.55 -8.34 26.13
C ILE A 406 -24.80 -9.66 26.86
N GLY A 407 -25.20 -10.68 26.11
CA GLY A 407 -25.34 -12.04 26.64
C GLY A 407 -23.99 -12.73 26.79
N LYS A 408 -23.97 -13.85 27.51
CA LYS A 408 -22.77 -14.72 27.62
C LYS A 408 -22.36 -15.33 26.29
N ARG A 409 -23.34 -15.63 25.43
CA ARG A 409 -23.14 -16.18 24.08
C ARG A 409 -23.68 -15.20 23.05
N VAL A 410 -22.86 -14.83 22.09
CA VAL A 410 -23.19 -13.82 21.06
C VAL A 410 -23.01 -14.43 19.69
N ILE A 411 -24.02 -14.27 18.84
CA ILE A 411 -23.95 -14.63 17.42
C ILE A 411 -23.90 -13.33 16.61
N VAL A 412 -22.87 -13.19 15.79
CA VAL A 412 -22.71 -12.10 14.83
C VAL A 412 -22.95 -12.64 13.44
N VAL A 413 -24.01 -12.16 12.77
CA VAL A 413 -24.36 -12.60 11.42
C VAL A 413 -23.71 -11.67 10.38
N GLY A 414 -22.77 -12.20 9.60
CA GLY A 414 -22.04 -11.44 8.57
C GLY A 414 -20.58 -11.85 8.44
N GLY A 415 -19.88 -11.29 7.46
CA GLY A 415 -18.46 -11.61 7.21
C GLY A 415 -17.60 -10.45 6.73
N GLY A 416 -18.10 -9.21 6.84
CA GLY A 416 -17.36 -7.99 6.54
C GLY A 416 -16.67 -7.41 7.77
N ASP A 417 -15.94 -6.30 7.60
CA ASP A 417 -15.20 -5.67 8.70
C ASP A 417 -16.11 -5.29 9.87
N VAL A 418 -17.36 -4.86 9.61
CA VAL A 418 -18.37 -4.60 10.65
C VAL A 418 -18.65 -5.83 11.52
N ALA A 419 -18.64 -7.03 10.94
CA ALA A 419 -18.83 -8.26 11.70
C ALA A 419 -17.60 -8.58 12.56
N MET A 420 -16.39 -8.33 12.05
CA MET A 420 -15.16 -8.46 12.85
C MET A 420 -15.19 -7.48 14.01
N ASP A 421 -15.53 -6.21 13.75
CA ASP A 421 -15.58 -5.17 14.76
C ASP A 421 -16.62 -5.46 15.84
N ALA A 422 -17.83 -5.88 15.45
CA ALA A 422 -18.88 -6.24 16.39
C ALA A 422 -18.49 -7.45 17.24
N SER A 423 -17.90 -8.49 16.66
CA SER A 423 -17.52 -9.70 17.38
C SER A 423 -16.39 -9.46 18.40
N ARG A 424 -15.36 -8.71 18.00
CA ARG A 424 -14.23 -8.35 18.85
C ARG A 424 -14.63 -7.36 19.94
N THR A 425 -15.57 -6.47 19.65
CA THR A 425 -16.19 -5.58 20.65
C THR A 425 -17.01 -6.38 21.66
N ALA A 426 -17.77 -7.38 21.21
CA ALA A 426 -18.55 -8.25 22.10
C ALA A 426 -17.67 -9.01 23.11
N LEU A 427 -16.52 -9.53 22.67
CA LEU A 427 -15.55 -10.17 23.57
C LEU A 427 -15.07 -9.21 24.67
N ARG A 428 -14.74 -7.97 24.29
CA ARG A 428 -14.27 -6.94 25.23
C ARG A 428 -15.33 -6.49 26.23
N LEU A 429 -16.61 -6.62 25.88
CA LEU A 429 -17.74 -6.38 26.78
C LEU A 429 -18.06 -7.57 27.70
N GLY A 430 -17.27 -8.66 27.64
CA GLY A 430 -17.38 -9.79 28.55
C GLY A 430 -18.23 -10.95 28.06
N ALA A 431 -18.50 -11.06 26.76
CA ALA A 431 -19.08 -12.28 26.20
C ALA A 431 -18.11 -13.48 26.39
N GLU A 432 -18.63 -14.60 26.89
CA GLU A 432 -17.87 -15.85 27.12
C GLU A 432 -17.64 -16.61 25.80
N GLU A 433 -18.60 -16.54 24.88
CA GLU A 433 -18.51 -17.16 23.56
C GLU A 433 -19.04 -16.21 22.48
N VAL A 434 -18.27 -15.97 21.43
CA VAL A 434 -18.67 -15.15 20.27
C VAL A 434 -18.49 -15.96 19.00
N ILE A 435 -19.59 -16.12 18.24
CA ILE A 435 -19.63 -16.89 17.01
C ILE A 435 -19.96 -15.95 15.85
N ILE A 436 -19.12 -15.94 14.82
CA ILE A 436 -19.44 -15.36 13.53
C ILE A 436 -20.13 -16.42 12.68
N MET A 437 -21.36 -16.13 12.26
CA MET A 437 -22.11 -16.92 11.30
C MET A 437 -22.08 -16.24 9.94
N TYR A 438 -21.47 -16.90 8.97
CA TYR A 438 -21.32 -16.39 7.62
C TYR A 438 -21.79 -17.43 6.59
N ARG A 439 -22.50 -16.96 5.56
CA ARG A 439 -23.18 -17.83 4.59
C ARG A 439 -22.27 -18.39 3.49
N ARG A 440 -20.98 -18.02 3.47
CA ARG A 440 -20.01 -18.41 2.43
C ARG A 440 -18.71 -18.85 3.12
N ARG A 441 -17.76 -19.35 2.33
CA ARG A 441 -16.46 -19.83 2.83
C ARG A 441 -15.62 -18.68 3.39
N TRP A 442 -14.64 -19.03 4.24
CA TRP A 442 -13.60 -18.12 4.74
C TRP A 442 -12.94 -17.26 3.65
N VAL A 443 -12.63 -17.87 2.50
CA VAL A 443 -11.98 -17.20 1.37
C VAL A 443 -12.89 -16.17 0.67
N ASP A 444 -14.21 -16.29 0.83
CA ASP A 444 -15.19 -15.37 0.25
C ASP A 444 -15.61 -14.26 1.23
N MET A 445 -15.01 -14.21 2.43
CA MET A 445 -15.28 -13.17 3.42
C MET A 445 -14.74 -11.82 2.95
N PRO A 446 -15.58 -10.76 2.88
CA PRO A 446 -15.12 -9.44 2.46
C PRO A 446 -14.27 -8.72 3.52
N ALA A 447 -14.25 -9.17 4.77
CA ALA A 447 -13.36 -8.62 5.80
C ALA A 447 -11.89 -8.83 5.42
N HIS A 448 -11.06 -7.85 5.77
CA HIS A 448 -9.62 -7.92 5.52
C HIS A 448 -9.00 -9.13 6.24
N GLU A 449 -8.03 -9.79 5.60
CA GLU A 449 -7.39 -11.00 6.13
C GLU A 449 -6.78 -10.78 7.52
N GLU A 450 -6.20 -9.59 7.77
CA GLU A 450 -5.67 -9.20 9.07
C GLU A 450 -6.77 -9.18 10.15
N GLU A 451 -7.92 -8.58 9.88
CA GLU A 451 -9.03 -8.49 10.84
C GLU A 451 -9.64 -9.86 11.15
N LYS A 452 -9.76 -10.73 10.14
CA LYS A 452 -10.24 -12.10 10.32
C LYS A 452 -9.30 -12.91 11.21
N ARG A 453 -7.98 -12.81 10.97
CA ARG A 453 -6.96 -13.47 11.79
C ARG A 453 -6.98 -12.93 13.22
N GLU A 454 -7.03 -11.61 13.38
CA GLU A 454 -7.04 -11.00 14.71
C GLU A 454 -8.28 -11.39 15.53
N ALA A 455 -9.46 -11.46 14.91
CA ALA A 455 -10.67 -11.95 15.57
C ALA A 455 -10.52 -13.42 15.98
N LYS A 456 -9.99 -14.27 15.11
CA LYS A 456 -9.73 -15.68 15.40
C LYS A 456 -8.74 -15.86 16.55
N ASP A 457 -7.65 -15.09 16.54
CA ASP A 457 -6.62 -15.11 17.60
C ASP A 457 -7.18 -14.68 18.96
N GLU A 458 -8.15 -13.75 18.97
CA GLU A 458 -8.85 -13.30 20.18
C GLU A 458 -9.88 -14.32 20.71
N GLY A 459 -10.15 -15.39 19.97
CA GLY A 459 -11.05 -16.48 20.36
C GLY A 459 -12.44 -16.44 19.70
N VAL A 460 -12.66 -15.61 18.69
CA VAL A 460 -13.91 -15.62 17.91
C VAL A 460 -14.01 -16.93 17.12
N ILE A 461 -15.15 -17.61 17.27
CA ILE A 461 -15.46 -18.85 16.57
C ILE A 461 -16.08 -18.53 15.21
N PHE A 462 -15.63 -19.19 14.16
CA PHE A 462 -16.15 -18.98 12.80
C PHE A 462 -16.97 -20.18 12.34
N MET A 463 -18.23 -19.91 12.00
CA MET A 463 -19.14 -20.84 11.33
C MET A 463 -19.39 -20.30 9.92
N THR A 464 -18.62 -20.82 8.96
CA THR A 464 -18.53 -20.34 7.56
C THR A 464 -18.82 -21.43 6.56
#